data_AF-A0A957RVU3-F1
#
_entry.id   AF-A0A957RVU3-F1
#
_cell.length_a   1.000
_cell.length_b   1.000
_cell.length_c   1.000
_cell.angle_alpha   90.00
_cell.angle_beta   90.00
_cell.angle_gamma   90.00
#
_symmetry.space_group_name_H-M   'P 1'
#
loop_
_entity.id
_entity.type
_entity.pdbx_description
1 polymer ?
#
loop_
_entity_poly.entity_id
_entity_poly.type
_entity_poly.pdbx_seq_one_letter_code
_entity_poly.pdbx_strand_id
1 'polypeptide(L)'
;MPRRKADGTLTCNFACLDCGAPVCMPNARCEACKRPHQLAHKRAYAKQRGHPERKPLAPRPQANPALPPYGQMIYDDDGERVQCHVCGAFYRALGHHVESHGMSAAQYRAEYDIARKQTLNAPSITARLREASLARDAARHMQGAQERPPLRPRGVNNRLQSRIRMRDENTGRTRRAQNGHSHDASH
;
A
#
# COMPACT_ATOMS: atom_id res chain seq x y z
N MET A 1 -8.90 22.56 -24.09
CA MET A 1 -8.51 22.53 -25.51
C MET A 1 -7.81 23.84 -25.84
N PRO A 2 -6.63 23.85 -26.48
CA PRO A 2 -5.95 25.10 -26.85
C PRO A 2 -6.83 25.86 -27.85
N ARG A 3 -6.91 27.19 -27.70
CA ARG A 3 -7.54 28.06 -28.70
C ARG A 3 -6.48 28.51 -29.70
N ARG A 4 -6.74 28.44 -30.99
CA ARG A 4 -5.88 29.05 -32.01
C ARG A 4 -6.27 30.52 -32.14
N LYS A 5 -5.29 31.41 -32.09
CA LYS A 5 -5.44 32.81 -32.47
C LYS A 5 -5.55 32.92 -34.00
N ALA A 6 -6.03 34.06 -34.48
CA ALA A 6 -6.23 34.33 -35.91
C ALA A 6 -4.93 34.30 -36.73
N ASP A 7 -3.78 34.50 -36.08
CA ASP A 7 -2.43 34.41 -36.65
C ASP A 7 -1.87 32.97 -36.69
N GLY A 8 -2.68 31.97 -36.36
CA GLY A 8 -2.30 30.57 -36.32
C GLY A 8 -1.53 30.16 -35.06
N THR A 9 -1.22 31.09 -34.15
CA THR A 9 -0.51 30.77 -32.91
C THR A 9 -1.44 30.09 -31.90
N LEU A 10 -0.93 29.05 -31.23
CA LEU A 10 -1.66 28.34 -30.19
C LEU A 10 -1.59 29.14 -28.89
N THR A 11 -2.75 29.61 -28.40
CA THR A 11 -2.85 30.11 -27.02
C THR A 11 -2.84 28.93 -26.06
N CYS A 12 -1.67 28.70 -25.47
CA CYS A 12 -1.46 27.77 -24.39
C CYS A 12 -1.71 28.49 -23.05
N ASN A 13 -2.71 28.06 -22.27
CA ASN A 13 -3.13 28.73 -21.03
C ASN A 13 -2.34 28.33 -19.77
N PHE A 14 -1.33 27.45 -19.91
CA PHE A 14 -0.50 27.02 -18.79
C PHE A 14 0.93 27.50 -19.01
N ALA A 15 1.67 27.75 -17.93
CA ALA A 15 3.09 28.06 -17.96
C ALA A 15 3.91 26.90 -17.40
N CYS A 16 5.09 26.68 -17.95
CA CYS A 16 6.08 25.78 -17.38
C CYS A 16 6.48 26.26 -15.98
N LEU A 17 6.40 25.37 -14.99
CA LEU A 17 6.81 25.67 -13.61
C LEU A 17 8.34 25.77 -13.43
N ASP A 18 9.14 25.25 -14.36
CA ASP A 18 10.61 25.28 -14.29
C ASP A 18 11.21 26.48 -15.06
N CYS A 19 10.60 26.91 -16.17
CA CYS A 19 11.19 27.91 -17.08
C CYS A 19 10.19 28.95 -17.61
N GLY A 20 8.94 28.95 -17.14
CA GLY A 20 7.94 29.99 -17.45
C GLY A 20 7.34 29.95 -18.87
N ALA A 21 7.86 29.14 -19.79
CA ALA A 21 7.38 29.05 -21.16
C ALA A 21 5.90 28.61 -21.26
N PRO A 22 5.13 29.14 -22.23
CA PRO A 22 3.73 28.75 -22.44
C PRO A 22 3.62 27.30 -22.93
N VAL A 23 2.76 26.50 -22.30
CA VAL A 23 2.61 25.06 -22.56
C VAL A 23 1.15 24.66 -22.73
N CYS A 24 0.87 23.90 -23.78
CA CYS A 24 -0.51 23.64 -24.18
C CYS A 24 -1.21 22.55 -23.35
N MET A 25 -0.46 21.74 -22.58
CA MET A 25 -0.99 20.85 -21.55
C MET A 25 -0.04 20.69 -20.37
N PRO A 26 -0.55 20.54 -19.13
CA PRO A 26 0.27 20.40 -17.91
C PRO A 26 1.13 19.13 -17.85
N ASN A 27 0.84 18.13 -18.71
CA ASN A 27 1.59 16.88 -18.81
C ASN A 27 2.41 16.76 -20.12
N ALA A 28 2.44 17.79 -20.97
CA ALA A 28 3.24 17.78 -22.18
C ALA A 28 4.74 17.90 -21.87
N ARG A 29 5.59 17.56 -22.84
CA ARG A 29 7.03 17.82 -22.77
C ARG A 29 7.25 19.29 -23.10
N CYS A 30 8.06 20.00 -22.31
CA CYS A 30 8.42 21.37 -22.64
C CYS A 30 9.26 21.38 -23.92
N GLU A 31 8.90 22.16 -24.92
CA GLU A 31 9.75 22.29 -26.12
C GLU A 31 11.05 23.04 -25.80
N ALA A 32 10.96 24.11 -24.99
CA ALA A 32 12.11 24.91 -24.57
C ALA A 32 13.06 24.13 -23.65
N CYS A 33 12.52 23.38 -22.70
CA CYS A 33 13.29 22.79 -21.62
C CYS A 33 13.52 21.28 -21.83
N LYS A 34 12.98 20.69 -22.92
CA LYS A 34 13.01 19.26 -23.33
C LYS A 34 12.72 18.22 -22.25
N ARG A 35 12.23 18.65 -21.08
CA ARG A 35 11.92 17.84 -19.90
C ARG A 35 10.40 17.66 -19.74
N PRO A 36 9.94 16.52 -19.22
CA PRO A 36 8.52 16.31 -18.92
C PRO A 36 8.10 17.17 -17.70
N HIS A 37 7.20 18.15 -17.89
CA HIS A 37 6.59 18.93 -16.80
C HIS A 37 5.91 18.05 -15.75
N GLN A 38 5.54 16.84 -16.15
CA GLN A 38 4.95 15.84 -15.29
C GLN A 38 5.73 15.64 -13.98
N LEU A 39 7.07 15.74 -13.96
CA LEU A 39 7.84 15.59 -12.72
C LEU A 39 7.71 16.82 -11.81
N ALA A 40 7.79 18.04 -12.35
CA ALA A 40 7.58 19.29 -11.62
C ALA A 40 6.13 19.39 -11.11
N HIS A 41 5.16 19.07 -11.96
CA HIS A 41 3.74 18.97 -11.59
C HIS A 41 3.52 17.89 -10.53
N LYS A 42 4.12 16.69 -10.64
CA LYS A 42 4.04 15.65 -9.59
C LYS A 42 4.64 16.13 -8.27
N ARG A 43 5.77 16.85 -8.29
CA ARG A 43 6.39 17.42 -7.08
C ARG A 43 5.53 18.52 -6.46
N ALA A 44 5.01 19.45 -7.28
CA ALA A 44 4.10 20.50 -6.83
C ALA A 44 2.79 19.90 -6.29
N TYR A 45 2.21 18.92 -6.98
CA TYR A 45 1.04 18.17 -6.54
C TYR A 45 1.31 17.38 -5.25
N ALA A 46 2.46 16.74 -5.10
CA ALA A 46 2.83 16.05 -3.86
C ALA A 46 3.07 17.02 -2.69
N LYS A 47 3.64 18.20 -2.96
CA LYS A 47 3.84 19.28 -1.96
C LYS A 47 2.50 19.91 -1.55
N GLN A 48 1.61 20.19 -2.50
CA GLN A 48 0.26 20.70 -2.25
C GLN A 48 -0.64 19.66 -1.58
N ARG A 49 -0.48 18.38 -1.94
CA ARG A 49 -1.10 17.25 -1.24
C ARG A 49 -0.23 16.71 -0.12
N GLY A 50 0.65 17.54 0.47
CA GLY A 50 1.23 17.22 1.77
C GLY A 50 0.09 16.67 2.60
N HIS A 51 0.16 15.37 2.92
CA HIS A 51 -0.94 14.71 3.60
C HIS A 51 -1.20 15.60 4.81
N PRO A 52 -2.43 16.14 4.99
CA PRO A 52 -2.69 16.99 6.14
C PRO A 52 -2.19 16.17 7.30
N GLU A 53 -1.19 16.72 8.00
CA GLU A 53 -0.53 16.02 9.08
C GLU A 53 -1.68 15.68 10.02
N ARG A 54 -2.13 14.42 9.99
CA ARG A 54 -3.27 14.00 10.80
C ARG A 54 -2.71 14.05 12.19
N LYS A 55 -2.86 15.21 12.83
CA LYS A 55 -2.42 15.44 14.18
C LYS A 55 -2.97 14.26 14.98
N PRO A 56 -2.10 13.44 15.61
CA PRO A 56 -2.58 12.32 16.41
C PRO A 56 -3.65 12.85 17.34
N LEU A 57 -4.82 12.20 17.38
CA LEU A 57 -5.83 12.57 18.36
C LEU A 57 -5.16 12.46 19.73
N ALA A 58 -5.34 13.47 20.56
CA ALA A 58 -4.80 13.45 21.91
C ALA A 58 -5.36 12.20 22.64
N PRO A 59 -4.53 11.48 23.41
CA PRO A 59 -5.01 10.32 24.15
C PRO A 59 -6.17 10.70 25.06
N ARG A 60 -7.25 9.91 25.05
CA ARG A 60 -8.40 10.12 25.92
C ARG A 60 -8.35 9.13 27.08
N PRO A 61 -8.45 9.57 28.34
CA PRO A 61 -8.40 8.64 29.48
C PRO A 61 -9.60 7.68 29.49
N GLN A 62 -9.37 6.46 29.99
CA GLN A 62 -10.44 5.52 30.29
C GLN A 62 -11.09 5.84 31.65
N ALA A 63 -12.28 5.28 31.90
CA ALA A 63 -12.95 5.38 33.20
C ALA A 63 -12.10 4.77 34.34
N ASN A 64 -11.37 3.69 34.05
CA ASN A 64 -10.39 3.12 34.98
C ASN A 64 -9.00 3.73 34.68
N PRO A 65 -8.40 4.48 35.63
CA PRO A 65 -7.10 5.10 35.42
C PRO A 65 -5.92 4.11 35.37
N ALA A 66 -6.11 2.86 35.82
CA ALA A 66 -5.09 1.81 35.73
C ALA A 66 -4.96 1.21 34.32
N LEU A 67 -5.89 1.54 33.41
CA LEU A 67 -5.90 1.05 32.03
C LEU A 67 -5.26 2.08 31.08
N PRO A 68 -4.64 1.62 29.98
CA PRO A 68 -4.11 2.50 28.93
C PRO A 68 -5.16 3.48 28.39
N PRO A 69 -4.85 4.76 28.17
CA PRO A 69 -5.80 5.69 27.56
C PRO A 69 -6.07 5.33 26.09
N TYR A 70 -7.27 5.66 25.61
CA TYR A 70 -7.65 5.54 24.21
C TYR A 70 -6.62 6.25 23.30
N GLY A 71 -6.23 5.59 22.22
CA GLY A 71 -5.26 6.08 21.24
C GLY A 71 -3.80 5.89 21.63
N GLN A 72 -3.49 5.31 22.80
CA GLN A 72 -2.12 5.11 23.26
C GLN A 72 -1.84 3.67 23.69
N MET A 73 -0.71 3.13 23.22
CA MET A 73 -0.22 1.83 23.70
C MET A 73 0.77 2.08 24.82
N ILE A 74 0.53 1.46 25.98
CA ILE A 74 1.45 1.45 27.11
C ILE A 74 2.27 0.17 27.05
N TYR A 75 3.59 0.32 27.19
CA TYR A 75 4.54 -0.77 27.20
C TYR A 75 5.13 -0.91 28.59
N ASP A 76 5.61 -2.11 28.88
CA ASP A 76 6.46 -2.38 30.04
C ASP A 76 7.81 -1.66 29.91
N ASP A 77 8.55 -1.48 31.00
CA ASP A 77 9.80 -0.71 31.03
C ASP A 77 10.84 -1.26 30.04
N ASP A 78 10.90 -2.58 29.88
CA ASP A 78 11.79 -3.27 28.94
C ASP A 78 11.28 -3.28 27.48
N GLY A 79 10.05 -2.82 27.23
CA GLY A 79 9.43 -2.88 25.90
C GLY A 79 9.14 -4.30 25.40
N GLU A 80 9.18 -5.30 26.27
CA GLU A 80 8.90 -6.71 25.95
C GLU A 80 7.40 -7.05 25.96
N ARG A 81 6.60 -6.23 26.64
CA ARG A 81 5.17 -6.43 26.81
C ARG A 81 4.41 -5.14 26.57
N VAL A 82 3.16 -5.29 26.18
CA VAL A 82 2.20 -4.21 25.93
C VAL A 82 0.94 -4.48 26.73
N GLN A 83 0.39 -3.43 27.33
CA GLN A 83 -0.75 -3.52 28.23
C GLN A 83 -2.09 -3.57 27.46
N CYS A 84 -2.96 -4.50 27.83
CA CYS A 84 -4.31 -4.61 27.26
C CYS A 84 -5.23 -3.50 27.78
N HIS A 85 -6.06 -2.94 26.90
CA HIS A 85 -7.01 -1.88 27.24
C HIS A 85 -8.29 -2.39 27.90
N VAL A 86 -8.56 -3.71 27.84
CA VAL A 86 -9.75 -4.33 28.46
C VAL A 86 -9.43 -4.80 29.89
N CYS A 87 -8.38 -5.61 30.05
CA CYS A 87 -8.07 -6.28 31.32
C CYS A 87 -6.85 -5.71 32.05
N GLY A 88 -6.08 -4.81 31.43
CA GLY A 88 -4.90 -4.20 32.05
C GLY A 88 -3.67 -5.11 32.17
N ALA A 89 -3.75 -6.38 31.76
CA ALA A 89 -2.63 -7.31 31.79
C ALA A 89 -1.64 -7.08 30.62
N PHE A 90 -0.39 -7.47 30.83
CA PHE A 90 0.72 -7.26 29.91
C PHE A 90 1.00 -8.50 29.05
N TYR A 91 1.11 -8.32 27.73
CA TYR A 91 1.33 -9.39 26.76
C TYR A 91 2.40 -9.03 25.74
N ARG A 92 3.12 -10.02 25.21
CA ARG A 92 4.09 -9.80 24.12
C ARG A 92 3.42 -9.48 22.78
N ALA A 93 2.24 -10.03 22.55
CA ALA A 93 1.41 -9.80 21.38
C ALA A 93 -0.08 -9.80 21.77
N LEU A 94 -0.75 -8.66 21.62
CA LEU A 94 -2.18 -8.53 21.96
C LEU A 94 -3.10 -9.11 20.89
N GLY A 95 -2.61 -9.32 19.67
CA GLY A 95 -3.45 -9.74 18.54
C GLY A 95 -4.33 -10.97 18.86
N HIS A 96 -3.72 -12.01 19.44
CA HIS A 96 -4.44 -13.22 19.85
C HIS A 96 -5.17 -13.05 21.19
N HIS A 97 -4.57 -12.33 22.15
CA HIS A 97 -5.22 -12.09 23.44
C HIS A 97 -6.56 -11.37 23.30
N VAL A 98 -6.66 -10.40 22.38
CA VAL A 98 -7.89 -9.65 22.13
C VAL A 98 -9.06 -10.54 21.69
N GLU A 99 -8.78 -11.69 21.07
CA GLU A 99 -9.80 -12.66 20.69
C GLU A 99 -10.46 -13.31 21.92
N SER A 100 -9.74 -13.42 23.04
CA SER A 100 -10.31 -13.89 24.32
C SER A 100 -11.36 -12.94 24.91
N HIS A 101 -11.36 -11.68 24.45
CA HIS A 101 -12.40 -10.69 24.76
C HIS A 101 -13.53 -10.66 23.72
N GLY A 102 -13.57 -11.62 22.79
CA GLY A 102 -14.57 -11.68 21.73
C GLY A 102 -14.41 -10.61 20.66
N MET A 103 -13.25 -9.96 20.58
CA MET A 103 -12.97 -8.89 19.62
C MET A 103 -11.97 -9.35 18.57
N SER A 104 -12.14 -8.88 17.34
CA SER A 104 -11.07 -8.93 16.34
C SER A 104 -10.06 -7.81 16.57
N ALA A 105 -8.83 -7.98 16.10
CA ALA A 105 -7.81 -6.92 16.13
C ALA A 105 -8.26 -5.63 15.40
N ALA A 106 -9.17 -5.71 14.44
CA ALA A 106 -9.72 -4.54 13.76
C ALA A 106 -10.74 -3.80 14.63
N GLN A 107 -11.66 -4.54 15.27
CA GLN A 107 -12.62 -3.98 16.22
C GLN A 107 -11.92 -3.36 17.41
N TYR A 108 -10.94 -4.05 18.00
CA TYR A 108 -10.15 -3.53 19.12
C TYR A 108 -9.46 -2.20 18.79
N ARG A 109 -8.86 -2.08 17.59
CA ARG A 109 -8.25 -0.81 17.19
C ARG A 109 -9.28 0.31 17.04
N ALA A 110 -10.46 0.00 16.51
CA ALA A 110 -11.53 0.98 16.33
C ALA A 110 -12.11 1.43 17.68
N GLU A 111 -12.36 0.48 18.58
CA GLU A 111 -12.93 0.74 19.91
C GLU A 111 -12.00 1.59 20.77
N TYR A 112 -10.69 1.29 20.74
CA TYR A 112 -9.69 1.95 21.56
C TYR A 112 -8.98 3.12 20.88
N ASP A 113 -9.52 3.65 19.77
CA ASP A 113 -8.95 4.76 18.99
C ASP A 113 -7.49 4.53 18.53
N ILE A 114 -7.04 3.28 18.45
CA ILE A 114 -5.69 2.91 18.02
C ILE A 114 -5.61 3.05 16.49
N ALA A 115 -4.51 3.61 16.00
CA ALA A 115 -4.35 3.80 14.56
C ALA A 115 -4.45 2.46 13.81
N ARG A 116 -5.21 2.42 12.71
CA ARG A 116 -5.52 1.18 11.95
C ARG A 116 -4.29 0.33 11.60
N LYS A 117 -3.15 0.97 11.33
CA LYS A 117 -1.89 0.32 10.94
C LYS A 117 -0.91 0.11 12.10
N GLN A 118 -1.25 0.56 13.30
CA GLN A 118 -0.40 0.40 14.47
C GLN A 118 -0.36 -1.08 14.89
N THR A 119 0.84 -1.51 15.28
CA THR A 119 1.09 -2.89 15.69
C THR A 119 0.52 -3.11 17.08
N LEU A 120 -0.06 -4.28 17.30
CA LEU A 120 -0.54 -4.74 18.60
C LEU A 120 0.51 -5.61 19.32
N ASN A 121 1.76 -5.53 18.88
CA ASN A 121 2.88 -6.31 19.38
C ASN A 121 3.80 -5.41 20.18
N ALA A 122 4.48 -5.98 21.17
CA ALA A 122 5.54 -5.31 21.90
C ALA A 122 6.67 -4.86 20.96
N PRO A 123 7.34 -3.74 21.26
CA PRO A 123 8.48 -3.22 20.50
C PRO A 123 9.53 -4.29 20.18
N SER A 124 9.90 -5.14 21.15
CA SER A 124 10.87 -6.22 20.96
C SER A 124 10.48 -7.19 19.84
N ILE A 125 9.20 -7.61 19.80
CA ILE A 125 8.66 -8.48 18.76
C ILE A 125 8.67 -7.77 17.41
N THR A 126 8.29 -6.50 17.36
CA THR A 126 8.30 -5.73 16.10
C THR A 126 9.73 -5.56 15.56
N ALA A 127 10.72 -5.33 16.43
CA ALA A 127 12.13 -5.24 16.06
C ALA A 127 12.64 -6.56 15.51
N ARG A 128 12.37 -7.68 16.19
CA ARG A 128 12.76 -9.02 15.73
C ARG A 128 12.13 -9.41 14.40
N LEU A 129 10.84 -9.09 14.20
CA LEU A 129 10.16 -9.32 12.92
C LEU A 129 10.75 -8.47 11.79
N ARG A 130 11.12 -7.22 12.10
CA ARG A 130 11.78 -6.33 11.15
C ARG A 130 13.15 -6.86 10.75
N GLU A 131 13.97 -7.27 11.72
CA GLU A 131 15.28 -7.89 11.48
C GLU A 131 15.16 -9.15 10.63
N ALA A 132 14.24 -10.06 10.97
CA ALA A 132 14.00 -11.27 10.19
C ALA A 132 13.54 -10.96 8.75
N SER A 133 12.76 -9.89 8.54
CA SER A 133 12.38 -9.43 7.21
C SER A 133 13.59 -8.95 6.42
N LEU A 134 14.43 -8.12 7.03
CA LEU A 134 15.65 -7.60 6.40
C LEU A 134 16.65 -8.72 6.06
N ALA A 135 16.82 -9.70 6.96
CA ALA A 135 17.68 -10.85 6.73
C ALA A 135 17.18 -11.71 5.55
N ARG A 136 15.87 -11.94 5.45
CA ARG A 136 15.25 -12.65 4.31
C ARG A 136 15.41 -11.88 3.00
N ASP A 137 15.20 -10.56 3.03
CA ASP A 137 15.37 -9.71 1.86
C ASP A 137 16.84 -9.71 1.40
N ALA A 138 17.78 -9.61 2.33
CA ALA A 138 19.22 -9.72 2.05
C ALA A 138 19.60 -11.09 1.49
N ALA A 139 19.11 -12.18 2.10
CA ALA A 139 19.33 -13.54 1.61
C ALA A 139 18.77 -13.73 0.18
N ARG A 140 17.58 -13.18 -0.11
CA ARG A 140 17.00 -13.19 -1.45
C ARG A 140 17.84 -12.42 -2.47
N HIS A 141 18.45 -11.32 -2.06
CA HIS A 141 19.37 -10.56 -2.90
C HIS A 141 20.67 -11.32 -3.17
N MET A 142 21.19 -12.06 -2.17
CA MET A 142 22.42 -12.85 -2.28
C MET A 142 22.26 -14.14 -3.09
N GLN A 143 21.11 -14.82 -3.01
CA GLN A 143 20.84 -16.08 -3.71
C GLN A 143 20.53 -15.92 -5.21
N GLY A 144 20.97 -14.82 -5.83
CA GLY A 144 20.78 -14.59 -7.26
C GLY A 144 19.29 -14.48 -7.62
N ALA A 145 18.68 -13.33 -7.31
CA ALA A 145 17.39 -12.88 -7.83
C ALA A 145 16.44 -14.02 -8.29
N GLN A 146 15.94 -14.84 -7.36
CA GLN A 146 14.77 -15.67 -7.65
C GLN A 146 13.73 -14.73 -8.29
N GLU A 147 13.39 -15.01 -9.55
CA GLU A 147 12.55 -14.14 -10.37
C GLU A 147 11.37 -13.68 -9.52
N ARG A 148 11.30 -12.38 -9.27
CA ARG A 148 10.11 -11.82 -8.62
C ARG A 148 8.94 -12.24 -9.50
N PRO A 149 7.85 -12.81 -8.94
CA PRO A 149 6.64 -13.03 -9.71
C PRO A 149 6.35 -11.76 -10.50
N PRO A 150 6.10 -11.87 -11.82
CA PRO A 150 6.02 -10.69 -12.67
C PRO A 150 5.04 -9.71 -12.04
N LEU A 151 5.49 -8.47 -11.86
CA LEU A 151 4.61 -7.40 -11.38
C LEU A 151 3.36 -7.40 -12.25
N ARG A 152 2.19 -7.18 -11.64
CA ARG A 152 0.93 -7.04 -12.39
C ARG A 152 1.14 -6.10 -13.59
N PRO A 153 0.86 -6.55 -14.83
CA PRO A 153 1.15 -5.74 -16.01
C PRO A 153 0.49 -4.37 -15.91
N ARG A 154 1.28 -3.31 -16.14
CA ARG A 154 0.77 -1.93 -16.11
C ARG A 154 0.00 -1.63 -17.39
N GLY A 155 -1.11 -0.91 -17.27
CA GLY A 155 -1.96 -0.51 -18.40
C GLY A 155 -3.18 -1.42 -18.59
N VAL A 156 -4.32 -0.84 -18.96
CA VAL A 156 -5.60 -1.55 -19.11
C VAL A 156 -5.49 -2.65 -20.17
N ASN A 157 -4.88 -2.35 -21.32
CA ASN A 157 -4.70 -3.29 -22.43
C ASN A 157 -3.83 -4.49 -22.04
N ASN A 158 -2.70 -4.27 -21.37
CA ASN A 158 -1.84 -5.36 -20.93
C ASN A 158 -2.55 -6.30 -19.94
N ARG A 159 -3.39 -5.76 -19.06
CA ARG A 159 -4.21 -6.57 -18.14
C ARG A 159 -5.34 -7.35 -18.82
N LEU A 160 -5.89 -6.82 -19.91
CA LEU A 160 -6.87 -7.52 -20.72
C LEU A 160 -6.20 -8.67 -21.49
N GLN A 161 -5.05 -8.39 -22.12
CA GLN A 161 -4.27 -9.39 -22.85
C GLN A 161 -3.80 -10.54 -21.94
N SER A 162 -3.34 -10.24 -20.72
CA SER A 162 -3.00 -11.31 -19.75
C SER A 162 -4.20 -12.17 -19.35
N ARG A 163 -5.40 -11.59 -19.25
CA ARG A 163 -6.63 -12.35 -18.96
C ARG A 163 -7.07 -13.22 -20.13
N ILE A 164 -6.94 -12.73 -21.36
CA ILE A 164 -7.24 -13.50 -22.57
C ILE A 164 -6.29 -14.71 -22.64
N ARG A 165 -4.97 -14.50 -22.50
CA ARG A 165 -3.99 -15.59 -22.48
C ARG A 165 -4.26 -16.63 -21.40
N MET A 166 -4.51 -16.18 -20.16
CA MET A 166 -4.83 -17.12 -19.07
C MET A 166 -6.14 -17.87 -19.32
N ARG A 167 -7.15 -17.24 -19.94
CA ARG A 167 -8.40 -17.92 -20.31
C ARG A 167 -8.14 -18.97 -21.40
N ASP A 168 -7.34 -18.65 -22.41
CA ASP A 168 -7.02 -19.56 -23.51
C ASP A 168 -6.22 -20.76 -23.00
N GLU A 169 -5.22 -20.55 -22.14
CA GLU A 169 -4.44 -21.60 -21.48
C GLU A 169 -5.32 -22.52 -20.62
N ASN A 170 -6.25 -21.95 -19.85
CA ASN A 170 -7.14 -22.74 -19.00
C ASN A 170 -8.17 -23.52 -19.84
N THR A 171 -8.71 -22.89 -20.90
CA THR A 171 -9.65 -23.51 -21.84
C THR A 171 -8.97 -24.67 -22.60
N GLY A 172 -7.69 -24.49 -22.96
CA GLY A 172 -6.87 -25.53 -23.57
C GLY A 172 -6.63 -26.72 -22.65
N ARG A 173 -6.33 -26.48 -21.36
CA ARG A 173 -6.19 -27.55 -20.35
C ARG A 173 -7.49 -28.31 -20.12
N THR A 174 -8.62 -27.63 -20.01
CA THR A 174 -9.93 -28.27 -19.81
C THR A 174 -10.33 -29.14 -21.00
N ARG A 175 -10.07 -28.70 -22.24
CA ARG A 175 -10.36 -29.50 -23.44
C ARG A 175 -9.46 -30.73 -23.56
N ARG A 176 -8.18 -30.61 -23.20
CA ARG A 176 -7.24 -31.74 -23.20
C ARG A 176 -7.61 -32.80 -22.17
N ALA A 177 -8.11 -32.39 -21.00
CA ALA A 177 -8.60 -33.30 -19.97
C ALA A 177 -9.89 -34.03 -20.39
N GLN A 178 -10.79 -33.37 -21.11
CA GLN A 178 -12.03 -33.98 -21.63
C GLN A 178 -11.76 -35.00 -22.74
N ASN A 179 -10.86 -34.68 -23.68
CA ASN A 179 -10.50 -35.57 -24.79
C ASN A 179 -9.67 -36.80 -24.34
N GLY A 180 -8.99 -36.72 -23.19
CA GLY A 180 -8.29 -37.86 -22.60
C GLY A 180 -9.22 -38.84 -21.87
N HIS A 181 -10.45 -38.45 -21.55
CA HIS A 181 -11.42 -39.28 -20.81
C HIS A 181 -12.33 -40.11 -21.75
N SER A 182 -12.30 -39.86 -23.05
CA SER A 182 -13.21 -40.47 -24.04
C SER A 182 -12.61 -41.67 -24.81
N HIS A 183 -11.38 -42.10 -24.51
CA HIS A 183 -10.70 -43.18 -25.24
C HIS A 183 -10.68 -44.56 -24.53
N ASP A 184 -11.14 -44.68 -23.27
CA ASP A 184 -11.06 -45.91 -22.46
C ASP A 184 -12.40 -46.67 -22.29
N ALA A 185 -13.43 -46.38 -23.10
CA ALA A 185 -14.78 -46.96 -22.95
C ALA A 185 -15.27 -47.76 -24.17
N SER A 186 -14.42 -48.63 -24.73
CA SER A 186 -14.85 -49.62 -25.74
C SER A 186 -13.99 -50.88 -25.65
N HIS A 187 -14.45 -51.84 -24.85
CA HIS A 187 -14.03 -53.25 -24.85
C HIS A 187 -15.26 -54.14 -24.70
#